data_AF-A0A241W2R9-F1
#
_entry.id   AF-A0A241W2R9-F1
#
_cell.length_a   1.000
_cell.length_b   1.000
_cell.length_c   1.000
_cell.angle_alpha   90.00
_cell.angle_beta   90.00
_cell.angle_gamma   90.00
#
_symmetry.space_group_name_H-M   'P 1'
#
loop_
_entity.id
_entity.type
_entity.pdbx_description
1 polymer ?
#
loop_
_entity_poly.entity_id
_entity_poly.type
_entity_poly.pdbx_seq_one_letter_code
_entity_poly.pdbx_strand_id
1 'polypeptide(L)'
;MIEKLGIVSKAIGYFLMVAMPLAADLAQAGSTRLAQTSAMHGHVLSNDSLRSFAVTYSYFMLILASLVFLVIGSIVGVFYPTPKYGPRPYPKWIKLLLSIAGGSLAFIYYISTKKDIGPIILLWVAAVSFVFPAIAHLIHAAAIKAASLRLSVNQSDIDQINKSFDDREE
;
A
#
# COMPACT_ATOMS: atom_id res chain seq x y z
N MET A 1 -16.09 -15.95 4.92
CA MET A 1 -15.87 -14.76 4.06
C MET A 1 -16.06 -13.45 4.83
N ILE A 2 -17.10 -13.35 5.67
CA ILE A 2 -17.41 -12.20 6.52
C ILE A 2 -16.29 -11.87 7.55
N GLU A 3 -15.69 -12.88 8.20
CA GLU A 3 -14.58 -12.65 9.13
C GLU A 3 -13.35 -12.02 8.48
N LYS A 4 -13.05 -12.40 7.23
CA LYS A 4 -11.91 -11.82 6.49
C LYS A 4 -12.14 -10.35 6.14
N LEU A 5 -13.40 -9.96 5.92
CA LEU A 5 -13.79 -8.56 5.73
C LEU A 5 -13.59 -7.75 7.01
N GLY A 6 -13.91 -8.33 8.18
CA GLY A 6 -13.73 -7.69 9.48
C GLY A 6 -12.25 -7.43 9.83
N ILE A 7 -11.36 -8.36 9.51
CA ILE A 7 -9.91 -8.18 9.70
C ILE A 7 -9.37 -7.07 8.79
N VAL A 8 -9.84 -7.02 7.54
CA VAL A 8 -9.45 -5.97 6.59
C VAL A 8 -9.97 -4.59 7.03
N SER A 9 -11.22 -4.51 7.51
CA SER A 9 -11.79 -3.27 8.06
C SER A 9 -11.03 -2.80 9.31
N LYS A 10 -10.65 -3.72 10.21
CA LYS A 10 -9.80 -3.39 11.36
C LYS A 10 -8.41 -2.91 10.94
N ALA A 11 -7.78 -3.56 9.97
CA ALA A 11 -6.47 -3.15 9.45
C ALA A 11 -6.53 -1.76 8.80
N ILE A 12 -7.57 -1.46 8.02
CA ILE A 12 -7.85 -0.11 7.49
C ILE A 12 -8.01 0.88 8.64
N GLY A 13 -8.80 0.55 9.66
CA GLY A 13 -9.02 1.41 10.83
C GLY A 13 -7.74 1.71 11.60
N TYR A 14 -6.90 0.72 11.86
CA TYR A 14 -5.61 0.90 12.54
C TYR A 14 -4.63 1.70 11.68
N PHE A 15 -4.56 1.44 10.38
CA PHE A 15 -3.71 2.20 9.47
C PHE A 15 -4.16 3.67 9.37
N LEU A 16 -5.46 3.93 9.28
CA LEU A 16 -6.02 5.28 9.32
C LEU A 16 -5.76 5.98 10.66
N MET A 17 -5.83 5.28 11.79
CA MET A 17 -5.47 5.83 13.10
C MET A 17 -4.00 6.23 13.20
N VAL A 18 -3.09 5.49 12.57
CA VAL A 18 -1.65 5.81 12.56
C VAL A 18 -1.32 6.91 11.56
N ALA A 19 -2.03 6.99 10.44
CA ALA A 19 -1.85 8.04 9.43
C ALA A 19 -2.56 9.37 9.80
N MET A 20 -3.59 9.31 10.66
CA MET A 20 -4.40 10.45 11.09
C MET A 20 -3.62 11.57 11.78
N PRO A 21 -2.66 11.31 12.71
CA PRO A 21 -1.85 12.36 13.32
C PRO A 21 -1.00 13.11 12.29
N LEU A 22 -0.41 12.40 11.32
CA LEU A 22 0.38 13.00 10.25
C LEU A 22 -0.51 13.83 9.31
N ALA A 23 -1.71 13.33 9.03
CA ALA A 23 -2.71 14.03 8.25
C ALA A 23 -3.28 15.27 8.98
N ALA A 24 -3.46 15.16 10.30
CA ALA A 24 -3.93 16.23 11.17
C ALA A 24 -2.88 17.34 11.29
N ASP A 25 -1.60 17.02 11.48
CA ASP A 25 -0.51 18.00 11.50
C ASP A 25 -0.40 18.76 10.17
N LEU A 26 -0.54 18.06 9.04
CA LEU A 26 -0.54 18.67 7.71
C LEU A 26 -1.77 19.58 7.49
N ALA A 27 -2.94 19.16 7.97
CA ALA A 27 -4.17 19.94 7.90
C ALA A 27 -4.11 21.17 8.83
N GLN A 28 -3.55 21.04 10.04
CA GLN A 28 -3.46 22.10 11.05
C GLN A 28 -2.44 23.18 10.65
N ALA A 29 -1.36 22.79 9.96
CA ALA A 29 -0.44 23.70 9.28
C ALA A 29 -1.11 24.52 8.14
N GLY A 30 -2.15 23.99 7.50
CA GLY A 30 -2.98 24.73 6.52
C GLY A 30 -4.14 25.53 7.15
N SER A 31 -4.70 25.06 8.27
CA SER A 31 -5.92 25.59 8.91
C SER A 31 -5.71 26.86 9.72
N THR A 32 -4.47 27.11 10.19
CA THR A 32 -4.10 28.36 10.87
C THR A 32 -4.26 29.60 9.97
N ARG A 33 -4.33 29.42 8.64
CA ARG A 33 -4.67 30.51 7.69
C ARG A 33 -6.17 30.69 7.43
N LEU A 34 -7.02 29.71 7.74
CA LEU A 34 -8.46 29.70 7.42
C LEU A 34 -9.37 30.06 8.61
N ALA A 35 -8.88 29.90 9.84
CA ALA A 35 -9.61 30.29 11.04
C ALA A 35 -9.88 31.82 11.12
N GLN A 36 -9.19 32.62 10.31
CA GLN A 36 -9.39 34.08 10.26
C GLN A 36 -10.56 34.52 9.36
N THR A 37 -11.10 33.65 8.48
CA THR A 37 -12.16 34.02 7.52
C THR A 37 -13.53 33.40 7.80
N SER A 38 -13.65 32.47 8.76
CA SER A 38 -14.88 31.68 8.97
C SER A 38 -15.83 32.23 10.04
N ALA A 39 -15.62 33.44 10.55
CA ALA A 39 -16.46 34.05 11.60
C ALA A 39 -17.81 34.62 11.09
N MET A 40 -18.19 34.43 9.83
CA MET A 40 -19.47 34.92 9.30
C MET A 40 -20.13 33.88 8.39
N HIS A 41 -21.35 33.49 8.78
CA HIS A 41 -22.39 32.77 8.04
C HIS A 41 -22.34 31.23 8.01
N GLY A 42 -23.35 30.66 8.68
CA GLY A 42 -23.61 29.24 8.77
C GLY A 42 -24.18 28.67 7.48
N HIS A 43 -23.41 27.78 6.86
CA HIS A 43 -23.91 26.57 6.21
C HIS A 43 -22.71 25.63 5.99
N VAL A 44 -22.32 24.92 7.05
CA VAL A 44 -21.08 24.10 7.11
C VAL A 44 -21.07 22.94 6.09
N LEU A 45 -22.24 22.61 5.51
CA LEU A 45 -22.41 21.59 4.46
C LEU A 45 -23.11 22.15 3.21
N SER A 46 -22.71 23.34 2.74
CA SER A 46 -23.14 23.80 1.41
C SER A 46 -22.21 23.27 0.30
N ASN A 47 -22.71 23.15 -0.93
CA ASN A 47 -21.89 22.78 -2.09
C ASN A 47 -20.73 23.77 -2.31
N ASP A 48 -20.93 25.04 -1.97
CA ASP A 48 -19.90 26.08 -2.08
C ASP A 48 -18.80 25.91 -1.02
N SER A 49 -19.17 25.52 0.20
CA SER A 49 -18.23 25.16 1.27
C SER A 49 -17.42 23.90 0.90
N LEU A 50 -18.06 22.88 0.34
CA LEU A 50 -17.40 21.66 -0.17
C LEU A 50 -16.44 21.95 -1.32
N ARG A 51 -16.86 22.80 -2.27
CA ARG A 51 -16.01 23.24 -3.37
C ARG A 51 -14.81 24.04 -2.86
N SER A 52 -15.03 24.99 -1.96
CA SER A 52 -13.96 25.77 -1.34
C SER A 52 -12.97 24.88 -0.59
N PHE A 53 -13.47 23.93 0.21
CA PHE A 53 -12.65 22.95 0.91
C PHE A 53 -11.82 22.08 -0.05
N ALA A 54 -12.45 21.55 -1.11
CA ALA A 54 -11.78 20.72 -2.10
C ALA A 54 -10.68 21.47 -2.87
N VAL A 55 -10.87 22.75 -3.16
CA VAL A 55 -9.85 23.58 -3.81
C VAL A 55 -8.71 23.91 -2.84
N THR A 56 -9.02 24.30 -1.61
CA THR A 56 -8.01 24.71 -0.63
C THR A 56 -7.18 23.55 -0.10
N TYR A 57 -7.77 22.36 0.02
CA TYR A 57 -7.11 21.15 0.55
C TYR A 57 -6.95 20.03 -0.49
N SER A 58 -6.91 20.38 -1.78
CA SER A 58 -6.84 19.43 -2.90
C SER A 58 -5.72 18.39 -2.72
N TYR A 59 -4.51 18.83 -2.37
CA TYR A 59 -3.37 17.93 -2.16
C TYR A 59 -3.58 16.99 -0.97
N PHE A 60 -4.16 17.49 0.12
CA PHE A 60 -4.46 16.68 1.30
C PHE A 60 -5.47 15.58 0.97
N MET A 61 -6.53 15.94 0.23
CA MET A 61 -7.54 14.98 -0.24
C MET A 61 -6.93 13.93 -1.17
N LEU A 62 -6.00 14.33 -2.05
CA LEU A 62 -5.28 13.40 -2.94
C LEU A 62 -4.33 12.47 -2.18
N ILE A 63 -3.63 12.97 -1.14
CA ILE A 63 -2.80 12.15 -0.26
C ILE A 63 -3.67 11.11 0.46
N LEU A 64 -4.78 11.54 1.06
CA LEU A 64 -5.69 10.64 1.78
C LEU A 64 -6.32 9.60 0.84
N ALA A 65 -6.76 10.02 -0.34
CA ALA A 65 -7.25 9.11 -1.37
C ALA A 65 -6.17 8.12 -1.82
N SER A 66 -4.90 8.55 -1.92
CA SER A 66 -3.78 7.66 -2.25
C SER A 66 -3.58 6.58 -1.20
N LEU A 67 -3.77 6.90 0.09
CA LEU A 67 -3.73 5.91 1.18
C LEU A 67 -4.87 4.89 1.07
N VAL A 68 -6.08 5.32 0.72
CA VAL A 68 -7.21 4.41 0.49
C VAL A 68 -6.91 3.47 -0.68
N PHE A 69 -6.43 4.02 -1.80
CA PHE A 69 -6.06 3.26 -2.99
C PHE A 69 -4.85 2.33 -2.76
N LEU A 70 -3.91 2.73 -1.91
CA LEU A 70 -2.82 1.87 -1.42
C LEU A 70 -3.37 0.64 -0.71
N VAL A 71 -4.32 0.82 0.21
CA VAL A 71 -4.91 -0.29 0.94
C VAL A 71 -5.70 -1.21 0.01
N ILE A 72 -6.51 -0.65 -0.90
CA ILE A 72 -7.25 -1.44 -1.89
C ILE A 72 -6.27 -2.24 -2.77
N GLY A 73 -5.25 -1.59 -3.32
CA GLY A 73 -4.20 -2.25 -4.11
C GLY A 73 -3.48 -3.35 -3.32
N SER A 74 -3.23 -3.10 -2.04
CA SER A 74 -2.61 -4.07 -1.13
C SER A 74 -3.47 -5.29 -0.86
N ILE A 75 -4.76 -5.10 -0.61
CA ILE A 75 -5.70 -6.20 -0.42
C ILE A 75 -5.74 -7.06 -1.70
N VAL A 76 -5.91 -6.43 -2.86
CA VAL A 76 -5.95 -7.15 -4.15
C VAL A 76 -4.64 -7.91 -4.38
N GLY A 77 -3.48 -7.28 -4.16
CA GLY A 77 -2.16 -7.92 -4.33
C GLY A 77 -1.92 -9.11 -3.41
N VAL A 78 -2.44 -9.08 -2.17
CA VAL A 78 -2.34 -10.20 -1.23
C VAL A 78 -3.17 -11.40 -1.67
N PHE A 79 -4.37 -11.15 -2.20
CA PHE A 79 -5.27 -12.22 -2.64
C PHE A 79 -5.01 -12.68 -4.08
N TYR A 80 -4.27 -11.91 -4.86
CA TYR A 80 -3.94 -12.30 -6.22
C TYR A 80 -2.98 -13.50 -6.24
N PRO A 81 -3.30 -14.55 -7.02
CA PRO A 81 -2.44 -15.72 -7.12
C PRO A 81 -1.12 -15.31 -7.78
N THR A 82 -0.03 -15.39 -7.02
CA THR A 82 1.31 -15.24 -7.58
C THR A 82 1.65 -16.49 -8.38
N PRO A 83 2.19 -16.36 -9.60
CA PRO A 83 2.61 -17.50 -10.39
C PRO A 83 3.67 -18.31 -9.62
N LYS A 84 3.54 -19.64 -9.66
CA LYS A 84 4.41 -20.58 -8.93
C LYS A 84 5.73 -20.73 -9.69
N TYR A 85 6.74 -19.96 -9.31
CA TYR A 85 8.10 -20.10 -9.83
C TYR A 85 9.03 -20.48 -8.67
N GLY A 86 9.34 -21.77 -8.53
CA GLY A 86 10.27 -22.26 -7.51
C GLY A 86 9.66 -22.36 -6.09
N PRO A 87 10.39 -21.97 -5.03
CA PRO A 87 10.08 -22.29 -3.62
C PRO A 87 8.72 -21.76 -3.15
N ARG A 88 8.27 -22.26 -1.98
CA ARG A 88 6.94 -22.01 -1.38
C ARG A 88 6.57 -20.51 -1.48
N PRO A 89 5.35 -20.18 -1.94
CA PRO A 89 4.93 -18.79 -2.08
C PRO A 89 4.97 -18.07 -0.73
N TYR A 90 5.35 -16.79 -0.74
CA TYR A 90 5.44 -15.99 0.50
C TYR A 90 4.13 -16.03 1.30
N PRO A 91 4.22 -16.08 2.65
CA PRO A 91 3.05 -15.96 3.50
C PRO A 91 2.36 -14.61 3.28
N LYS A 92 1.03 -14.60 3.49
CA LYS A 92 0.17 -13.45 3.15
C LYS A 92 0.59 -12.15 3.83
N TRP A 93 1.09 -12.22 5.07
CA TRP A 93 1.58 -11.05 5.80
C TRP A 93 2.82 -10.41 5.15
N ILE A 94 3.74 -11.22 4.62
CA ILE A 94 4.92 -10.71 3.88
C ILE A 94 4.47 -10.07 2.56
N LYS A 95 3.52 -10.69 1.85
CA LYS A 95 2.93 -10.09 0.65
C LYS A 95 2.29 -8.73 0.94
N LEU A 96 1.59 -8.61 2.08
CA LEU A 96 0.97 -7.36 2.49
C LEU A 96 2.02 -6.28 2.75
N LEU A 97 3.08 -6.60 3.51
CA LEU A 97 4.18 -5.67 3.79
C LEU A 97 4.88 -5.22 2.50
N LEU A 98 5.19 -6.16 1.60
CA LEU A 98 5.76 -5.86 0.28
C LEU A 98 4.84 -4.93 -0.52
N SER A 99 3.54 -5.18 -0.50
CA SER A 99 2.57 -4.39 -1.22
C SER A 99 2.43 -2.95 -0.71
N ILE A 100 2.41 -2.79 0.62
CA ILE A 100 2.39 -1.46 1.27
C ILE A 100 3.71 -0.73 1.00
N ALA A 101 4.84 -1.42 1.09
CA ALA A 101 6.16 -0.85 0.82
C ALA A 101 6.26 -0.38 -0.64
N GLY A 102 5.86 -1.22 -1.59
CA GLY A 102 5.89 -0.90 -3.01
C GLY A 102 5.02 0.31 -3.37
N GLY A 103 3.78 0.34 -2.88
CA GLY A 103 2.87 1.47 -3.13
C GLY A 103 3.31 2.77 -2.44
N SER A 104 3.84 2.69 -1.22
CA SER A 104 4.43 3.84 -0.52
C SER A 104 5.63 4.40 -1.27
N LEU A 105 6.51 3.52 -1.76
CA LEU A 105 7.68 3.92 -2.53
C LEU A 105 7.28 4.55 -3.88
N ALA A 106 6.24 4.00 -4.53
CA ALA A 106 5.67 4.54 -5.76
C ALA A 106 5.11 5.96 -5.56
N PHE A 107 4.45 6.19 -4.43
CA PHE A 107 3.95 7.51 -4.05
C PHE A 107 5.08 8.53 -3.88
N ILE A 108 6.10 8.19 -3.09
CA ILE A 108 7.28 9.04 -2.86
C ILE A 108 8.00 9.34 -4.18
N TYR A 109 8.20 8.30 -5.01
CA TYR A 109 8.82 8.43 -6.32
C TYR A 109 8.04 9.37 -7.25
N TYR A 110 6.71 9.27 -7.26
CA TYR A 110 5.86 10.12 -8.07
C TYR A 110 5.99 11.59 -7.65
N ILE A 111 5.93 11.89 -6.35
CA ILE A 111 6.08 13.26 -5.84
C ILE A 111 7.47 13.82 -6.18
N SER A 112 8.52 13.02 -5.99
CA SER A 112 9.89 13.40 -6.28
C SER A 112 10.11 13.76 -7.76
N THR A 113 9.46 13.04 -8.68
CA THR A 113 9.66 13.21 -10.13
C THR A 113 8.71 14.23 -10.77
N LYS A 114 7.43 14.23 -10.39
CA LYS A 114 6.41 15.04 -11.06
C LYS A 114 6.18 16.40 -10.42
N LYS A 115 6.71 16.66 -9.22
CA LYS A 115 6.60 17.93 -8.45
C LYS A 115 5.17 18.45 -8.23
N ASP A 116 4.17 17.74 -8.74
CA ASP A 116 2.75 18.04 -8.64
C ASP A 116 1.98 16.72 -8.46
N ILE A 117 0.91 16.78 -7.69
CA ILE A 117 0.09 15.63 -7.30
C ILE A 117 -1.25 15.78 -8.01
N GLY A 118 -1.40 15.06 -9.12
CA GLY A 118 -2.66 14.94 -9.84
C GLY A 118 -3.41 13.64 -9.53
N PRO A 119 -4.67 13.50 -9.94
CA PRO A 119 -5.50 12.31 -9.67
C PRO A 119 -4.92 10.99 -10.17
N ILE A 120 -4.04 11.03 -11.17
CA ILE A 120 -3.36 9.85 -11.72
C ILE A 120 -2.50 9.11 -10.68
N ILE A 121 -2.04 9.82 -9.63
CA ILE A 121 -1.26 9.22 -8.54
C ILE A 121 -2.04 8.11 -7.83
N LEU A 122 -3.37 8.21 -7.78
CA LEU A 122 -4.24 7.22 -7.12
C LEU A 122 -4.14 5.86 -7.82
N LEU A 123 -4.26 5.88 -9.16
CA LEU A 123 -4.14 4.69 -9.99
C LEU A 123 -2.71 4.15 -9.96
N TRP A 124 -1.71 5.04 -9.98
CA TRP A 124 -0.30 4.66 -9.91
C TRP A 124 0.03 3.91 -8.63
N VAL A 125 -0.35 4.47 -7.46
CA VAL A 125 -0.10 3.85 -6.15
C VAL A 125 -0.81 2.51 -6.03
N ALA A 126 -2.10 2.43 -6.40
CA ALA A 126 -2.84 1.18 -6.37
C ALA A 126 -2.22 0.10 -7.28
N ALA A 127 -1.85 0.47 -8.51
CA ALA A 127 -1.27 -0.45 -9.47
C ALA A 127 0.09 -0.98 -9.02
N VAL A 128 0.99 -0.11 -8.55
CA VAL A 128 2.30 -0.55 -8.06
C VAL A 128 2.14 -1.40 -6.81
N SER A 129 1.30 -0.97 -5.86
CA SER A 129 1.00 -1.77 -4.66
C SER A 129 0.52 -3.17 -5.02
N PHE A 130 -0.41 -3.29 -5.96
CA PHE A 130 -0.93 -4.57 -6.46
C PHE A 130 0.16 -5.46 -7.07
N VAL A 131 1.03 -4.92 -7.93
CA VAL A 131 2.00 -5.71 -8.71
C VAL A 131 3.27 -6.05 -7.90
N PHE A 132 3.63 -5.23 -6.92
CA PHE A 132 4.92 -5.32 -6.22
C PHE A 132 5.20 -6.70 -5.58
N PRO A 133 4.25 -7.36 -4.89
CA PRO A 133 4.49 -8.69 -4.33
C PRO A 133 4.87 -9.75 -5.38
N ALA A 134 4.30 -9.65 -6.59
CA ALA A 134 4.62 -10.58 -7.68
C ALA A 134 6.04 -10.37 -8.22
N ILE A 135 6.45 -9.10 -8.40
CA ILE A 135 7.81 -8.75 -8.81
C ILE A 135 8.82 -9.21 -7.76
N ALA A 136 8.56 -8.96 -6.48
CA ALA A 136 9.43 -9.38 -5.39
C ALA A 136 9.60 -10.90 -5.34
N HIS A 137 8.50 -11.65 -5.52
CA HIS A 137 8.55 -13.11 -5.57
C HIS A 137 9.37 -13.63 -6.76
N LEU A 138 9.23 -13.00 -7.93
CA LEU A 138 10.00 -13.34 -9.12
C LEU A 138 11.50 -13.07 -8.94
N ILE A 139 11.88 -11.93 -8.36
CA ILE A 139 13.27 -11.59 -8.05
C ILE A 139 13.85 -12.61 -7.06
N HIS A 140 13.09 -12.97 -6.02
CA HIS A 140 13.54 -13.96 -5.04
C HIS A 140 13.74 -15.34 -5.66
N ALA A 141 12.81 -15.81 -6.48
CA ALA A 141 12.94 -17.07 -7.20
C ALA A 141 14.16 -17.08 -8.13
N ALA A 142 14.40 -15.98 -8.85
CA ALA A 142 15.57 -15.83 -9.72
C ALA A 142 16.88 -15.84 -8.91
N ALA A 143 16.92 -15.17 -7.76
CA ALA A 143 18.08 -15.14 -6.87
C ALA A 143 18.42 -16.53 -6.32
N ILE A 144 17.42 -17.30 -5.88
CA ILE A 144 17.60 -18.68 -5.41
C ILE A 144 18.10 -19.57 -6.55
N LYS A 145 17.52 -19.45 -7.76
CA LYS A 145 17.97 -20.22 -8.92
C LYS A 145 19.43 -19.90 -9.29
N ALA A 146 19.80 -18.63 -9.26
CA ALA A 146 21.18 -18.20 -9.53
C ALA A 146 22.16 -18.70 -8.45
N ALA A 147 21.76 -18.69 -7.18
CA ALA A 147 22.58 -19.21 -6.08
C ALA A 147 22.75 -20.73 -6.14
N SER A 148 21.67 -21.47 -6.44
CA SER A 148 21.69 -22.94 -6.63
C SER A 148 22.63 -23.35 -7.76
N LEU A 149 22.58 -22.65 -8.90
CA LEU A 149 23.50 -22.89 -10.03
C LEU A 149 24.97 -22.65 -9.64
N ARG A 150 25.26 -21.66 -8.79
CA ARG A 150 26.62 -21.37 -8.33
C ARG A 150 27.13 -22.39 -7.31
N LEU A 151 26.25 -22.97 -6.51
CA LEU A 151 26.60 -23.90 -5.44
C LEU A 151 26.51 -25.37 -5.87
N SER A 152 26.13 -25.65 -7.13
CA SER A 152 25.85 -26.99 -7.64
C SER A 152 24.82 -27.77 -6.80
N VAL A 153 23.95 -27.05 -6.09
CA VAL A 153 22.87 -27.62 -5.28
C VAL A 153 21.76 -28.02 -6.23
N ASN A 154 21.41 -29.30 -6.24
CA ASN A 154 20.48 -29.86 -7.20
C ASN A 154 19.04 -29.53 -6.82
N GLN A 155 18.11 -29.57 -7.78
CA GLN A 155 16.70 -29.24 -7.51
C GLN A 155 16.08 -30.17 -6.45
N SER A 156 16.54 -31.43 -6.42
CA SER A 156 16.16 -32.42 -5.40
C SER A 156 16.52 -32.02 -3.98
N ASP A 157 17.63 -31.30 -3.79
CA ASP A 157 18.11 -30.88 -2.47
C ASP A 157 17.26 -29.71 -1.95
N ILE A 158 16.85 -28.81 -2.85
CA ILE A 158 15.93 -27.71 -2.54
C ILE A 158 14.55 -28.26 -2.14
N ASP A 159 14.07 -29.29 -2.85
CA ASP A 159 12.80 -29.92 -2.54
C ASP A 159 12.84 -30.67 -1.20
N GLN A 160 13.97 -31.31 -0.86
CA GLN A 160 14.18 -31.94 0.45
C GLN A 160 14.20 -30.90 1.59
N ILE A 161 14.88 -29.78 1.37
CA ILE A 161 14.93 -28.67 2.34
C ILE A 161 13.52 -28.13 2.57
N ASN A 162 12.76 -27.85 1.50
CA ASN A 162 11.38 -27.38 1.61
C ASN A 162 10.50 -28.37 2.39
N LYS A 163 10.65 -29.67 2.16
CA LYS A 163 9.91 -30.72 2.87
C LYS A 163 10.24 -30.75 4.37
N SER A 164 11.52 -30.56 4.74
CA SER A 164 11.96 -30.51 6.15
C SER A 164 11.48 -29.28 6.95
N PHE A 165 10.98 -28.26 6.26
CA PHE A 165 10.32 -27.10 6.87
C PHE A 165 8.80 -27.27 6.95
N ASP A 166 8.18 -28.05 6.05
CA ASP A 166 6.75 -28.40 6.11
C ASP A 166 6.44 -29.34 7.28
N ASP A 167 7.32 -30.34 7.52
CA ASP A 167 7.17 -31.30 8.63
C ASP A 167 7.33 -30.66 10.03
N ARG A 168 7.66 -29.36 10.11
CA ARG A 168 7.83 -28.59 11.37
C ARG A 168 6.70 -27.60 11.65
N GLU A 169 5.70 -27.51 10.77
CA GLU A 169 4.52 -26.64 10.95
C GLU A 169 3.25 -27.40 11.43
N GLU A 170 3.36 -28.68 11.85
CA GLU A 170 2.34 -29.39 12.66
C GLU A 170 2.54 -29.13 14.17
#